data_AF-A0A3Q7ID05-F1
#
_entry.id   AF-A0A3Q7ID05-F1
#
_cell.length_a   1.000
_cell.length_b   1.000
_cell.length_c   1.000
_cell.angle_alpha   90.00
_cell.angle_beta   90.00
_cell.angle_gamma   90.00
#
_symmetry.space_group_name_H-M   'P 1'
#
loop_
_entity.id
_entity.type
_entity.pdbx_description
1 polymer ?
#
loop_
_entity_poly.entity_id
_entity_poly.type
_entity_poly.pdbx_seq_one_letter_code
_entity_poly.pdbx_strand_id
1 'polypeptide(L)'
;MDGCMANSPEDIVKEILLRCPVKSLLRFKCVCKNWCALIKTPEFAQGHLKNRSPPQLLIYDNGDIDDDDDLSITLISEEHPRRFIGMKQLFGSVDGLFFMVGEIDREVSCSLWNPATRELRPIRLPIPVATIHDAPVFGFGLDTLTYDYKVVYFHINNLCEHYASVYSCSRNFWRIFKPNIPYFTDVKHTFGTSYLNGGYYWLLTGERPCNYTIILFDFGSEMFTEIEGPGHQLVDTNMLGLMSVDSSIAILNLNPSTIFAYDIWVMIQPGVWNKLVTFQCFFRLKSCYHNSLIFATKDSQLVSFDVRTNKTRHLGFQHAALRKDAECDGDCGVFCYKESLVKIERRDYKDLDH
;
A
#
# COMPACT_ATOMS: atom_id res chain seq x y z
N MET A 1 47.83 -2.84 2.97
CA MET A 1 47.68 -4.14 3.67
C MET A 1 46.20 -4.31 3.93
N ASP A 2 45.48 -4.80 2.93
CA ASP A 2 44.06 -5.08 3.05
C ASP A 2 43.92 -6.42 3.75
N GLY A 3 43.66 -6.38 5.05
CA GLY A 3 43.39 -7.57 5.83
C GLY A 3 42.07 -8.19 5.34
N CYS A 4 42.13 -9.42 4.83
CA CYS A 4 40.97 -10.29 4.75
C CYS A 4 40.33 -10.35 6.15
N MET A 5 39.23 -9.63 6.36
CA MET A 5 38.34 -9.92 7.48
C MET A 5 37.77 -11.31 7.20
N ALA A 6 38.30 -12.32 7.87
CA ALA A 6 37.67 -13.62 7.90
C ALA A 6 36.29 -13.45 8.56
N ASN A 7 35.22 -13.66 7.79
CA ASN A 7 33.86 -13.65 8.34
C ASN A 7 33.80 -14.65 9.49
N SER A 8 33.31 -14.20 10.65
CA SER A 8 33.12 -15.10 11.78
C SER A 8 32.03 -16.14 11.42
N PRO A 9 32.02 -17.32 12.08
CA PRO A 9 30.92 -18.26 11.90
C PRO A 9 29.53 -17.63 12.14
N GLU A 10 29.45 -16.63 13.02
CA GLU A 10 28.21 -15.90 13.31
C GLU A 10 27.78 -15.00 12.14
N ASP A 11 28.73 -14.35 11.47
CA ASP A 11 28.44 -13.54 10.27
C ASP A 11 27.91 -14.41 9.14
N ILE A 12 28.51 -15.58 8.93
CA ILE A 12 28.06 -16.55 7.92
C ILE A 12 26.63 -17.02 8.24
N VAL A 13 26.35 -17.36 9.51
CA VAL A 13 25.01 -17.75 9.94
C VAL A 13 24.01 -16.62 9.70
N LYS A 14 24.35 -15.38 10.03
CA LYS A 14 23.49 -14.22 9.79
C LYS A 14 23.20 -14.05 8.30
N GLU A 15 24.20 -14.14 7.44
CA GLU A 15 24.02 -14.06 5.98
C GLU A 15 23.11 -15.17 5.43
N ILE A 16 23.25 -16.40 5.93
CA ILE A 16 22.38 -17.53 5.55
C ILE A 16 20.93 -17.25 5.98
N LEU A 17 20.73 -16.86 7.24
CA LEU A 17 19.40 -16.58 7.78
C LEU A 17 18.73 -15.42 7.05
N LEU A 18 19.47 -14.36 6.70
CA LEU A 18 18.94 -13.24 5.95
C LEU A 18 18.31 -13.67 4.60
N ARG A 19 18.81 -14.74 3.97
CA ARG A 19 18.28 -15.24 2.68
C ARG A 19 17.09 -16.19 2.81
N CYS A 20 16.72 -16.57 4.04
CA CYS A 20 15.62 -17.48 4.27
C CYS A 20 14.24 -16.78 4.15
N PRO A 21 13.19 -17.49 3.70
CA PRO A 21 11.82 -16.99 3.76
C PRO A 21 11.37 -16.67 5.19
N VAL A 22 10.44 -15.73 5.36
CA VAL A 22 9.97 -15.32 6.69
C VAL A 22 9.37 -16.49 7.45
N LYS A 23 8.55 -17.33 6.79
CA LYS A 23 7.96 -18.54 7.38
C LYS A 23 9.01 -19.48 7.98
N SER A 24 10.17 -19.65 7.33
CA SER A 24 11.28 -20.45 7.85
C SER A 24 11.96 -19.77 9.04
N LEU A 25 12.20 -18.47 8.95
CA LEU A 25 12.81 -17.68 10.03
C LEU A 25 11.96 -17.70 11.30
N LEU A 26 10.63 -17.65 11.19
CA LEU A 26 9.73 -17.79 12.32
C LEU A 26 9.88 -19.15 13.02
N ARG A 27 10.08 -20.25 12.27
CA ARG A 27 10.37 -21.57 12.84
C ARG A 27 11.77 -21.65 13.45
N PHE A 28 12.74 -20.99 12.83
CA PHE A 28 14.14 -20.98 13.28
C PHE A 28 14.34 -20.26 14.62
N LYS A 29 13.40 -19.40 15.04
CA LYS A 29 13.36 -18.84 16.41
C LYS A 29 13.34 -19.93 17.49
N CYS A 30 12.88 -21.16 17.19
CA CYS A 30 12.82 -22.27 18.14
C CYS A 30 14.10 -23.14 18.17
N VAL A 31 15.06 -22.92 17.25
CA VAL A 31 16.25 -23.77 17.12
C VAL A 31 17.25 -23.49 18.25
N CYS A 32 17.59 -22.22 18.50
CA CYS A 32 18.43 -21.82 19.62
C CYS A 32 18.19 -20.37 20.04
N LYS A 33 18.64 -20.01 21.26
CA LYS A 33 18.47 -18.67 21.83
C LYS A 33 19.14 -17.58 20.99
N ASN A 34 20.33 -17.85 20.45
CA ASN A 34 21.08 -16.88 19.64
C ASN A 34 20.34 -16.54 18.35
N TRP A 35 19.79 -17.53 17.64
CA TRP A 35 19.01 -17.29 16.43
C TRP A 35 17.72 -16.55 16.75
N CYS A 36 17.03 -16.92 17.83
CA CYS A 36 15.84 -16.21 18.29
C CYS A 36 16.14 -14.73 18.58
N ALA A 37 17.25 -14.44 19.28
CA ALA A 37 17.67 -13.08 19.60
C ALA A 37 18.02 -12.29 18.32
N LEU A 38 18.82 -12.87 17.43
CA LEU A 38 19.23 -12.26 16.16
C LEU A 38 18.03 -11.93 15.26
N ILE A 39 17.11 -12.87 15.05
CA ILE A 39 15.95 -12.70 14.16
C ILE A 39 14.98 -11.64 14.71
N LYS A 40 14.97 -11.40 16.02
CA LYS A 40 14.12 -10.40 16.67
C LYS A 40 14.67 -8.97 16.58
N THR A 41 15.92 -8.77 16.17
CA THR A 41 16.49 -7.41 16.16
C THR A 41 15.98 -6.58 14.96
N PRO A 42 15.76 -5.27 15.13
CA PRO A 42 15.37 -4.39 14.03
C PRO A 42 16.37 -4.39 12.87
N GLU A 43 17.66 -4.50 13.15
CA GLU A 43 18.73 -4.51 12.14
C GLU A 43 18.64 -5.76 11.27
N PHE A 44 18.28 -6.92 11.86
CA PHE A 44 18.05 -8.14 11.10
C PHE A 44 16.83 -7.99 10.19
N ALA A 45 15.72 -7.44 10.70
CA ALA A 45 14.52 -7.19 9.90
C ALA A 45 14.79 -6.24 8.73
N GLN A 46 15.51 -5.13 8.96
CA GLN A 46 15.91 -4.19 7.91
C GLN A 46 16.88 -4.84 6.90
N GLY A 47 17.84 -5.63 7.38
CA GLY A 47 18.75 -6.39 6.51
C GLY A 47 17.99 -7.38 5.62
N HIS A 48 16.97 -8.04 6.17
CA HIS A 48 16.13 -8.99 5.45
C HIS A 48 15.29 -8.31 4.36
N LEU A 49 14.69 -7.14 4.65
CA LEU A 49 13.93 -6.36 3.67
C LEU A 49 14.75 -5.95 2.43
N LYS A 50 16.05 -5.68 2.63
CA LYS A 50 16.98 -5.32 1.55
C LYS A 50 17.31 -6.51 0.64
N ASN A 51 17.00 -7.74 1.03
CA ASN A 51 17.26 -8.90 0.21
C ASN A 51 16.36 -8.97 -1.03
N ARG A 52 16.89 -9.68 -2.03
CA ARG A 52 16.26 -9.88 -3.34
C ARG A 52 15.34 -11.09 -3.35
N SER A 53 14.56 -11.28 -2.28
CA SER A 53 13.49 -12.27 -2.29
C SER A 53 12.44 -11.89 -3.33
N PRO A 54 11.87 -12.86 -4.05
CA PRO A 54 10.79 -12.57 -4.99
C PRO A 54 9.57 -12.02 -4.22
N PRO A 55 8.83 -11.06 -4.81
CA PRO A 55 7.60 -10.56 -4.21
C PRO A 55 6.56 -11.68 -4.10
N GLN A 56 5.70 -11.56 -3.11
CA GLN A 56 4.50 -12.37 -2.93
C GLN A 56 3.28 -11.62 -3.47
N LEU A 57 2.29 -12.40 -3.93
CA LEU A 57 0.97 -11.87 -4.27
C LEU A 57 0.07 -11.99 -3.04
N LEU A 58 -0.51 -10.86 -2.64
CA LEU A 58 -1.62 -10.80 -1.72
C LEU A 58 -2.88 -10.50 -2.52
N ILE A 59 -3.86 -11.40 -2.45
CA ILE A 59 -5.10 -11.28 -3.19
C ILE A 59 -6.23 -11.37 -2.18
N TYR A 60 -7.14 -10.39 -2.22
CA TYR A 60 -8.28 -10.35 -1.34
C TYR A 60 -9.57 -10.09 -2.10
N ASP A 61 -10.66 -10.60 -1.56
CA ASP A 61 -12.02 -10.37 -2.00
C ASP A 61 -12.73 -9.54 -0.93
N ASN A 62 -13.22 -8.37 -1.31
CA ASN A 62 -14.22 -7.65 -0.53
C ASN A 62 -15.56 -8.31 -0.88
N GLY A 63 -16.19 -8.97 0.10
CA GLY A 63 -17.47 -9.67 -0.10
C GLY A 63 -18.54 -8.83 -0.82
N ASP A 64 -19.60 -9.47 -1.32
CA ASP A 64 -20.61 -8.80 -2.13
C ASP A 64 -21.37 -7.73 -1.32
N ILE A 65 -21.73 -6.63 -1.99
CA ILE A 65 -22.39 -5.47 -1.37
C ILE A 65 -23.83 -5.84 -0.93
N ASP A 66 -24.42 -6.85 -1.56
CA ASP A 66 -25.77 -7.34 -1.29
C ASP A 66 -25.85 -8.28 -0.07
N ASP A 67 -24.71 -8.70 0.51
CA ASP A 67 -24.69 -9.42 1.78
C ASP A 67 -24.87 -8.40 2.91
N ASP A 68 -26.12 -8.27 3.37
CA ASP A 68 -26.65 -7.27 4.32
C ASP A 68 -25.91 -7.19 5.69
N ASP A 69 -24.98 -8.10 5.98
CA ASP A 69 -24.20 -8.12 7.23
C ASP A 69 -22.70 -8.45 6.98
N ASP A 70 -21.86 -7.41 7.15
CA ASP A 70 -20.39 -7.41 7.22
C ASP A 70 -19.57 -7.56 5.91
N LEU A 71 -19.44 -6.46 5.17
CA LEU A 71 -18.33 -6.21 4.25
C LEU A 71 -17.00 -6.56 4.95
N SER A 72 -16.23 -7.46 4.32
CA SER A 72 -15.02 -8.02 4.90
C SER A 72 -13.98 -8.31 3.84
N ILE A 73 -12.70 -8.17 4.22
CA ILE A 73 -11.56 -8.58 3.41
C ILE A 73 -11.29 -10.05 3.65
N THR A 74 -11.39 -10.89 2.62
CA THR A 74 -11.00 -12.30 2.67
C THR A 74 -9.74 -12.55 1.84
N LEU A 75 -8.67 -13.01 2.47
CA LEU A 75 -7.41 -13.35 1.81
C LEU A 75 -7.50 -14.68 1.07
N ILE A 76 -7.75 -14.63 -0.22
CA ILE A 76 -7.93 -15.82 -1.06
C ILE A 76 -6.60 -16.37 -1.62
N SER A 77 -5.49 -15.65 -1.45
CA SER A 77 -4.15 -16.13 -1.82
C SER A 77 -3.52 -17.07 -0.79
N GLU A 78 -4.10 -17.23 0.40
CA GLU A 78 -3.61 -18.16 1.42
C GLU A 78 -4.19 -19.57 1.25
N GLU A 79 -3.41 -20.61 1.60
CA GLU A 79 -3.89 -22.02 1.62
C GLU A 79 -5.17 -22.19 2.47
N HIS A 80 -5.30 -21.38 3.52
CA HIS A 80 -6.47 -21.31 4.38
C HIS A 80 -6.94 -19.86 4.40
N PRO A 81 -7.98 -19.51 3.63
CA PRO A 81 -8.40 -18.12 3.50
C PRO A 81 -8.71 -17.48 4.85
N ARG A 82 -8.09 -16.33 5.10
CA ARG A 82 -8.27 -15.58 6.33
C ARG A 82 -9.24 -14.44 6.08
N ARG A 83 -10.31 -14.36 6.87
CA ARG A 83 -11.33 -13.30 6.78
C ARG A 83 -11.11 -12.27 7.89
N PHE A 84 -11.14 -10.98 7.52
CA PHE A 84 -11.13 -9.85 8.44
C PHE A 84 -12.49 -9.17 8.40
N ILE A 85 -13.35 -9.54 9.35
CA ILE A 85 -14.72 -9.03 9.46
C ILE A 85 -14.70 -7.51 9.69
N GLY A 86 -15.56 -6.79 8.99
CA GLY A 86 -15.71 -5.33 9.06
C GLY A 86 -14.61 -4.54 8.35
N MET A 87 -13.50 -5.15 7.92
CA MET A 87 -12.44 -4.45 7.18
C MET A 87 -12.82 -4.33 5.70
N LYS A 88 -12.64 -3.13 5.12
CA LYS A 88 -13.12 -2.77 3.77
C LYS A 88 -11.98 -2.37 2.81
N GLN A 89 -10.91 -1.77 3.34
CA GLN A 89 -9.82 -1.20 2.55
C GLN A 89 -8.45 -1.61 3.09
N LEU A 90 -7.49 -1.72 2.17
CA LEU A 90 -6.11 -2.10 2.45
C LEU A 90 -5.15 -1.10 1.79
N PHE A 91 -4.23 -0.55 2.57
CA PHE A 91 -3.21 0.40 2.12
C PHE A 91 -1.82 -0.19 2.33
N GLY A 92 -0.94 0.01 1.36
CA GLY A 92 0.43 -0.52 1.39
C GLY A 92 0.82 -1.13 0.04
N SER A 93 1.82 -1.98 -0.04
CA SER A 93 2.69 -2.41 1.06
C SER A 93 3.80 -1.40 1.37
N VAL A 94 4.12 -1.22 2.66
CA VAL A 94 5.28 -0.45 3.12
C VAL A 94 6.11 -1.39 3.99
N ASP A 95 7.31 -1.76 3.54
CA ASP A 95 8.16 -2.75 4.22
C ASP A 95 7.44 -4.06 4.59
N GLY A 96 6.54 -4.52 3.73
CA GLY A 96 5.74 -5.73 3.96
C GLY A 96 4.56 -5.56 4.92
N LEU A 97 4.39 -4.36 5.48
CA LEU A 97 3.24 -4.00 6.31
C LEU A 97 2.10 -3.45 5.47
N PHE A 98 0.89 -3.58 6.02
CA PHE A 98 -0.31 -2.99 5.49
C PHE A 98 -1.08 -2.28 6.59
N PHE A 99 -1.85 -1.27 6.19
CA PHE A 99 -2.83 -0.59 7.02
C PHE A 99 -4.23 -0.95 6.52
N MET A 100 -5.07 -1.46 7.42
CA MET A 100 -6.45 -1.85 7.14
C MET A 100 -7.40 -0.84 7.75
N VAL A 101 -8.46 -0.54 7.01
CA VAL A 101 -9.56 0.33 7.45
C VAL A 101 -10.88 -0.35 7.14
N GLY A 102 -11.83 -0.20 8.05
CA GLY A 102 -13.20 -0.55 7.79
C GLY A 102 -14.10 -0.05 8.92
N GLU A 103 -15.15 -0.80 9.18
CA GLU A 103 -16.21 -0.43 10.11
C GLU A 103 -16.62 -1.67 10.91
N ILE A 104 -16.63 -1.55 12.23
CA ILE A 104 -17.08 -2.59 13.16
C ILE A 104 -18.03 -1.91 14.13
N ASP A 105 -19.22 -2.47 14.33
CA ASP A 105 -20.24 -1.91 15.23
C ASP A 105 -20.59 -0.43 14.92
N ARG A 106 -20.56 -0.05 13.63
CA ARG A 106 -20.75 1.33 13.13
C ARG A 106 -19.67 2.33 13.52
N GLU A 107 -18.53 1.84 14.01
CA GLU A 107 -17.35 2.66 14.30
C GLU A 107 -16.23 2.35 13.30
N VAL A 108 -15.52 3.40 12.86
CA VAL A 108 -14.35 3.23 12.00
C VAL A 108 -13.27 2.48 12.76
N SER A 109 -12.87 1.34 12.22
CA SER A 109 -11.85 0.47 12.77
C SER A 109 -10.60 0.49 11.89
N CYS A 110 -9.44 0.63 12.52
CA CYS A 110 -8.15 0.69 11.82
C CYS A 110 -7.16 -0.29 12.45
N SER A 111 -6.33 -0.93 11.64
CA SER A 111 -5.28 -1.83 12.14
C SER A 111 -4.05 -1.86 11.24
N LEU A 112 -2.87 -1.91 11.83
CA LEU A 112 -1.67 -2.35 11.13
C LEU A 112 -1.61 -3.86 11.10
N TRP A 113 -1.12 -4.40 10.01
CA TRP A 113 -1.05 -5.82 9.78
C TRP A 113 0.25 -6.20 9.08
N ASN A 114 0.90 -7.23 9.61
CA ASN A 114 2.00 -7.92 8.94
C ASN A 114 1.50 -9.31 8.51
N PRO A 115 1.28 -9.57 7.21
CA PRO A 115 0.81 -10.87 6.73
C PRO A 115 1.78 -12.00 7.06
N ALA A 116 3.08 -11.75 6.94
CA ALA A 116 4.12 -12.77 7.04
C ALA A 116 4.32 -13.24 8.49
N THR A 117 4.23 -12.33 9.47
CA THR A 117 4.29 -12.67 10.90
C THR A 117 2.93 -12.95 11.51
N ARG A 118 1.84 -12.64 10.79
CA ARG A 118 0.44 -12.69 11.22
C ARG A 118 0.11 -11.76 12.39
N GLU A 119 1.03 -10.85 12.74
CA GLU A 119 0.82 -9.83 13.76
C GLU A 119 -0.23 -8.82 13.30
N LEU A 120 -1.08 -8.39 14.23
CA LEU A 120 -2.12 -7.37 14.03
C LEU A 120 -2.02 -6.36 15.18
N ARG A 121 -2.01 -5.07 14.87
CA ARG A 121 -2.05 -3.98 15.86
C ARG A 121 -3.22 -3.04 15.57
N PRO A 122 -4.29 -3.07 16.40
CA PRO A 122 -5.37 -2.10 16.31
C PRO A 122 -4.87 -0.67 16.56
N ILE A 123 -5.35 0.28 15.76
CA ILE A 123 -5.13 1.71 15.93
C ILE A 123 -6.47 2.36 16.26
N ARG A 124 -6.54 3.04 17.41
CA ARG A 124 -7.72 3.83 17.77
C ARG A 124 -7.62 5.19 17.11
N LEU A 125 -8.65 5.57 16.37
CA LEU A 125 -8.76 6.92 15.82
C LEU A 125 -9.03 7.92 16.95
N PRO A 126 -8.60 9.19 16.80
CA PRO A 126 -8.61 10.12 17.92
C PRO A 126 -10.02 10.51 18.39
N ILE A 127 -11.05 10.63 17.54
CA ILE A 127 -12.41 11.08 17.94
C ILE A 127 -13.47 10.67 16.88
N PRO A 128 -14.74 10.38 17.24
CA PRO A 128 -15.88 10.34 16.32
C PRO A 128 -16.33 11.77 16.02
N VAL A 129 -15.77 12.41 14.99
CA VAL A 129 -16.33 13.67 14.48
C VAL A 129 -17.21 13.32 13.30
N ALA A 130 -18.48 13.72 13.36
CA ALA A 130 -19.42 13.66 12.25
C ALA A 130 -18.70 14.16 11.00
N THR A 131 -18.35 13.20 10.15
CA THR A 131 -17.57 13.39 8.94
C THR A 131 -18.60 13.55 7.84
N ILE A 132 -18.48 14.62 7.04
CA ILE A 132 -19.39 14.85 5.91
C ILE A 132 -19.12 13.84 4.77
N HIS A 133 -18.00 13.11 4.80
CA HIS A 133 -17.61 12.23 3.70
C HIS A 133 -17.94 10.77 3.95
N ASP A 134 -18.59 10.17 2.94
CA ASP A 134 -18.85 8.75 2.81
C ASP A 134 -17.55 7.90 2.66
N ALA A 135 -16.38 8.52 2.49
CA ALA A 135 -15.09 7.82 2.39
C ALA A 135 -13.91 8.64 2.99
N PRO A 136 -13.43 8.34 4.21
CA PRO A 136 -12.21 8.94 4.75
C PRO A 136 -10.97 8.60 3.89
N VAL A 137 -10.08 9.58 3.67
CA VAL A 137 -8.89 9.39 2.82
C VAL A 137 -7.65 9.17 3.68
N PHE A 138 -7.03 8.01 3.53
CA PHE A 138 -5.85 7.59 4.26
C PHE A 138 -4.61 7.51 3.36
N GLY A 139 -3.45 7.61 4.01
CA GLY A 139 -2.15 7.24 3.46
C GLY A 139 -1.32 6.55 4.54
N PHE A 140 -0.59 5.51 4.14
CA PHE A 140 0.27 4.74 5.03
C PHE A 140 1.71 4.78 4.51
N GLY A 141 2.66 5.02 5.40
CA GLY A 141 4.06 5.11 5.01
C GLY A 141 5.02 5.12 6.18
N LEU A 142 6.30 5.25 5.84
CA LEU A 142 7.42 5.31 6.77
C LEU A 142 8.05 6.69 6.69
N ASP A 143 8.22 7.33 7.85
CA ASP A 143 9.17 8.41 8.03
C ASP A 143 10.59 7.82 7.97
N THR A 144 11.29 8.07 6.86
CA THR A 144 12.58 7.47 6.56
C THR A 144 13.72 8.01 7.44
N LEU A 145 13.51 9.14 8.13
CA LEU A 145 14.49 9.72 9.04
C LEU A 145 14.40 9.08 10.42
N THR A 146 13.18 8.93 10.94
CA THR A 146 12.94 8.38 12.29
C THR A 146 12.68 6.89 12.30
N TYR A 147 12.50 6.27 11.13
CA TYR A 147 12.04 4.90 10.94
C TYR A 147 10.71 4.61 11.65
N ASP A 148 9.86 5.64 11.77
CA ASP A 148 8.54 5.53 12.36
C ASP A 148 7.50 5.32 11.27
N TYR A 149 6.74 4.23 11.39
CA TYR A 149 5.57 4.04 10.55
C TYR A 149 4.49 5.04 10.96
N LYS A 150 3.87 5.67 9.97
CA LYS A 150 2.87 6.71 10.19
C LYS A 150 1.67 6.47 9.30
N VAL A 151 0.53 6.92 9.79
CA VAL A 151 -0.72 6.98 9.02
C VAL A 151 -1.13 8.43 8.96
N VAL A 152 -1.36 8.94 7.76
CA VAL A 152 -1.96 10.25 7.55
C VAL A 152 -3.41 10.05 7.14
N TYR A 153 -4.27 10.88 7.69
CA TYR A 153 -5.70 10.87 7.47
C TYR A 153 -6.13 12.32 7.29
N PHE A 154 -6.73 12.67 6.17
CA PHE A 154 -7.36 13.99 6.02
C PHE A 154 -8.87 13.86 5.86
N HIS A 155 -9.57 14.80 6.46
CA HIS A 155 -11.03 14.82 6.56
C HIS A 155 -11.55 16.23 6.52
N ILE A 156 -12.84 16.34 6.18
CA ILE A 156 -13.57 17.59 6.21
C ILE A 156 -14.60 17.53 7.33
N ASN A 157 -14.62 18.57 8.17
CA ASN A 157 -15.60 18.69 9.24
C ASN A 157 -16.95 19.19 8.71
N ASN A 158 -17.94 19.31 9.60
CA ASN A 158 -19.27 19.81 9.27
C ASN A 158 -19.31 21.27 8.73
N LEU A 159 -18.20 22.00 8.82
CA LEU A 159 -18.06 23.39 8.40
C LEU A 159 -17.29 23.51 7.06
N CYS A 160 -17.11 22.41 6.34
CA CYS A 160 -16.32 22.34 5.11
C CYS A 160 -14.84 22.72 5.30
N GLU A 161 -14.30 22.61 6.51
CA GLU A 161 -12.89 22.84 6.77
C GLU A 161 -12.10 21.54 6.71
N HIS A 162 -10.99 21.57 5.95
CA HIS A 162 -10.05 20.47 5.87
C HIS A 162 -9.18 20.38 7.13
N TYR A 163 -9.01 19.17 7.65
CA TYR A 163 -8.09 18.80 8.71
C TYR A 163 -7.27 17.59 8.29
N ALA A 164 -6.07 17.49 8.85
CA ALA A 164 -5.21 16.33 8.72
C ALA A 164 -4.81 15.84 10.10
N SER A 165 -4.75 14.53 10.24
CA SER A 165 -4.34 13.81 11.42
C SER A 165 -3.22 12.88 11.03
N VAL A 166 -2.11 12.90 11.78
CA VAL A 166 -0.98 12.00 11.58
C VAL A 166 -0.79 11.15 12.81
N TYR A 167 -0.90 9.84 12.65
CA TYR A 167 -0.57 8.85 13.66
C TYR A 167 0.91 8.52 13.59
N SER A 168 1.55 8.44 14.76
CA SER A 168 2.89 7.91 14.93
C SER A 168 2.82 6.53 15.61
N CYS A 169 3.38 5.50 14.99
CA CYS A 169 3.38 4.15 15.56
C CYS A 169 4.26 4.05 16.80
N SER A 170 5.39 4.75 16.80
CA SER A 170 6.32 4.81 17.93
C SER A 170 5.71 5.52 19.14
N ARG A 171 4.99 6.63 18.92
CA ARG A 171 4.35 7.42 19.99
C ARG A 171 2.95 6.94 20.36
N ASN A 172 2.33 6.14 19.49
CA ASN A 172 0.96 5.66 19.64
C ASN A 172 -0.05 6.80 19.87
N PHE A 173 0.11 7.90 19.11
CA PHE A 173 -0.69 9.10 19.28
C PHE A 173 -0.95 9.76 17.93
N TRP A 174 -2.11 10.42 17.83
CA TRP A 174 -2.52 11.20 16.67
C TRP A 174 -2.30 12.68 16.90
N ARG A 175 -1.60 13.33 15.99
CA ARG A 175 -1.46 14.78 15.96
C ARG A 175 -2.40 15.35 14.91
N ILE A 176 -3.28 16.26 15.30
CA ILE A 176 -4.24 16.93 14.41
C ILE A 176 -3.70 18.32 14.06
N PHE A 177 -3.87 18.74 12.80
CA PHE A 177 -3.51 20.07 12.33
C PHE A 177 -4.38 20.47 11.13
N LYS A 178 -4.37 21.77 10.80
CA LYS A 178 -5.03 22.30 9.61
C LYS A 178 -4.04 22.24 8.43
N PRO A 179 -4.26 21.40 7.42
CA PRO A 179 -3.38 21.29 6.27
C PRO A 179 -3.63 22.45 5.30
N ASN A 180 -2.60 22.81 4.53
CA ASN A 180 -2.76 23.66 3.36
C ASN A 180 -2.91 22.76 2.13
N ILE A 181 -4.14 22.35 1.83
CA ILE A 181 -4.47 21.54 0.66
C ILE A 181 -5.57 22.22 -0.16
N PRO A 182 -5.55 22.11 -1.50
CA PRO A 182 -6.65 22.55 -2.32
C PRO A 182 -7.94 21.83 -1.96
N TYR A 183 -9.06 22.50 -2.24
CA TYR A 183 -10.38 21.88 -2.19
C TYR A 183 -10.46 20.78 -3.26
N PHE A 184 -11.01 19.62 -2.88
CA PHE A 184 -11.22 18.49 -3.77
C PHE A 184 -12.59 17.87 -3.49
N THR A 185 -13.17 17.26 -4.52
CA THR A 185 -14.47 16.59 -4.46
C THR A 185 -14.34 15.06 -4.45
N ASP A 186 -13.24 14.53 -5.00
CA ASP A 186 -13.02 13.09 -5.12
C ASP A 186 -11.51 12.75 -5.17
N VAL A 187 -11.18 11.49 -4.86
CA VAL A 187 -9.82 10.92 -4.86
C VAL A 187 -9.80 9.72 -5.79
N LYS A 188 -8.96 9.78 -6.82
CA LYS A 188 -8.85 8.70 -7.81
C LYS A 188 -8.13 7.47 -7.27
N HIS A 189 -8.41 6.35 -7.93
CA HIS A 189 -7.92 5.03 -7.57
C HIS A 189 -6.38 4.97 -7.55
N THR A 190 -5.84 4.06 -6.72
CA THR A 190 -4.41 3.75 -6.68
C THR A 190 -4.20 2.27 -7.00
N PHE A 191 -3.45 1.98 -8.06
CA PHE A 191 -3.13 0.61 -8.46
C PHE A 191 -1.90 0.13 -7.69
N GLY A 192 -2.11 -0.72 -6.69
CA GLY A 192 -1.04 -1.13 -5.77
C GLY A 192 -0.78 -0.04 -4.75
N THR A 193 0.44 0.52 -4.72
CA THR A 193 0.81 1.55 -3.75
C THR A 193 1.16 2.87 -4.42
N SER A 194 0.76 3.98 -3.79
CA SER A 194 1.25 5.33 -4.07
C SER A 194 2.25 5.82 -3.02
N TYR A 195 2.73 4.94 -2.14
CA TYR A 195 3.87 5.25 -1.28
C TYR A 195 5.18 5.13 -2.06
N LEU A 196 6.03 6.16 -1.98
CA LEU A 196 7.36 6.16 -2.58
C LEU A 196 8.32 7.01 -1.74
N ASN A 197 9.42 6.40 -1.29
CA ASN A 197 10.55 7.09 -0.65
C ASN A 197 10.20 8.04 0.52
N GLY A 198 9.24 7.67 1.36
CA GLY A 198 8.82 8.52 2.49
C GLY A 198 7.72 9.52 2.15
N GLY A 199 7.25 9.54 0.90
CA GLY A 199 6.08 10.30 0.46
C GLY A 199 4.88 9.39 0.19
N TYR A 200 3.67 9.91 0.42
CA TYR A 200 2.43 9.31 -0.07
C TYR A 200 1.75 10.27 -1.05
N TYR A 201 1.28 9.73 -2.17
CA TYR A 201 0.70 10.52 -3.25
C TYR A 201 -0.79 10.20 -3.42
N TRP A 202 -1.61 11.23 -3.62
CA TRP A 202 -3.01 11.12 -4.05
C TRP A 202 -3.23 11.91 -5.33
N LEU A 203 -4.12 11.40 -6.17
CA LEU A 203 -4.63 12.12 -7.34
C LEU A 203 -6.03 12.61 -7.00
N LEU A 204 -6.16 13.91 -6.82
CA LEU A 204 -7.40 14.57 -6.43
C LEU A 204 -8.07 15.19 -7.64
N THR A 205 -9.40 15.27 -7.60
CA THR A 205 -10.20 16.06 -8.54
C THR A 205 -10.89 17.20 -7.83
N GLY A 206 -10.80 18.40 -8.41
CA GLY A 206 -11.52 19.59 -7.95
C GLY A 206 -12.73 19.94 -8.81
N GLU A 207 -13.34 21.10 -8.54
CA GLU A 207 -14.40 21.67 -9.38
C GLU A 207 -13.87 22.23 -10.71
N ARG A 208 -14.77 22.30 -11.71
CA ARG A 208 -14.47 22.49 -13.13
C ARG A 208 -13.66 23.76 -13.47
N PRO A 209 -12.88 23.75 -14.58
CA PRO A 209 -12.63 22.61 -15.47
C PRO A 209 -11.80 21.56 -14.73
N CYS A 210 -12.03 20.26 -15.00
CA CYS A 210 -11.47 19.13 -14.23
C CYS A 210 -9.95 19.26 -14.02
N ASN A 211 -9.57 19.94 -12.95
CA ASN A 211 -8.18 20.13 -12.56
C ASN A 211 -7.85 18.93 -11.69
N TYR A 212 -7.01 18.08 -12.23
CA TYR A 212 -6.38 17.01 -11.48
C TYR A 212 -5.15 17.58 -10.79
N THR A 213 -5.14 17.46 -9.48
CA THR A 213 -4.00 17.87 -8.68
C THR A 213 -3.42 16.64 -8.00
N ILE A 214 -2.11 16.48 -8.06
CA ILE A 214 -1.43 15.50 -7.22
C ILE A 214 -1.03 16.17 -5.93
N ILE A 215 -1.37 15.54 -4.81
CA ILE A 215 -0.85 15.94 -3.51
C ILE A 215 0.14 14.89 -3.02
N LEU A 216 1.30 15.38 -2.59
CA LEU A 216 2.30 14.63 -1.84
C LEU A 216 2.18 14.99 -0.35
N PHE A 217 2.13 13.97 0.51
CA PHE A 217 2.44 14.12 1.93
C PHE A 217 3.80 13.50 2.24
N ASP A 218 4.73 14.31 2.75
CA ASP A 218 6.04 13.86 3.19
C ASP A 218 6.01 13.45 4.67
N PHE A 219 6.31 12.19 4.98
CA PHE A 219 6.19 11.66 6.36
C PHE A 219 7.27 12.17 7.32
N GLY A 220 8.39 12.68 6.81
CA GLY A 220 9.49 13.21 7.63
C GLY A 220 9.20 14.62 8.13
N SER A 221 8.78 15.50 7.21
CA SER A 221 8.41 16.89 7.50
C SER A 221 6.96 17.06 7.95
N GLU A 222 6.10 16.07 7.68
CA GLU A 222 4.65 16.09 7.92
C GLU A 222 3.96 17.24 7.18
N MET A 223 4.41 17.53 5.95
CA MET A 223 3.93 18.61 5.09
C MET A 223 3.27 18.10 3.82
N PHE A 224 2.25 18.82 3.37
CA PHE A 224 1.60 18.62 2.07
C PHE A 224 2.25 19.50 1.00
N THR A 225 2.43 18.95 -0.19
CA THR A 225 2.94 19.66 -1.37
C THR A 225 2.04 19.35 -2.56
N GLU A 226 1.60 20.39 -3.24
CA GLU A 226 0.89 20.27 -4.52
C GLU A 226 1.89 20.03 -5.65
N ILE A 227 1.56 19.10 -6.53
CA ILE A 227 2.34 18.73 -7.70
C ILE A 227 1.41 18.80 -8.92
N GLU A 228 1.85 19.56 -9.92
CA GLU A 228 1.15 19.65 -11.19
C GLU A 228 1.14 18.28 -11.90
N GLY A 229 -0.02 17.90 -12.44
CA GLY A 229 -0.16 16.73 -13.30
C GLY A 229 0.44 16.95 -14.70
N PRO A 230 0.42 15.93 -15.58
CA PRO A 230 0.79 16.13 -16.97
C PRO A 230 -0.15 17.16 -17.62
N GLY A 231 0.40 18.15 -18.33
CA GLY A 231 -0.37 19.25 -18.96
C GLY A 231 -1.34 18.86 -20.08
N HIS A 232 -1.60 17.56 -20.27
CA HIS A 232 -2.64 17.05 -21.16
C HIS A 232 -3.94 16.85 -20.37
N GLN A 233 -5.08 17.00 -21.06
CA GLN A 233 -6.39 16.78 -20.45
C GLN A 233 -6.52 15.29 -20.07
N LEU A 234 -6.35 14.99 -18.78
CA LEU A 234 -6.64 13.67 -18.22
C LEU A 234 -8.14 13.39 -18.43
N VAL A 235 -8.45 12.16 -18.83
CA VAL A 235 -9.83 11.76 -19.12
C VAL A 235 -10.41 11.14 -17.87
N ASP A 236 -11.49 11.73 -17.37
CA ASP A 236 -12.17 11.24 -16.18
C ASP A 236 -12.80 9.87 -16.45
N THR A 237 -12.17 8.83 -15.92
CA THR A 237 -12.55 7.43 -16.09
C THR A 237 -12.16 6.64 -14.85
N ASN A 238 -12.80 5.50 -14.63
CA ASN A 238 -12.51 4.63 -13.48
C ASN A 238 -11.11 3.99 -13.55
N MET A 239 -10.52 3.99 -14.75
CA MET A 239 -9.15 3.50 -14.97
C MET A 239 -8.10 4.59 -14.73
N LEU A 240 -8.51 5.85 -14.52
CA LEU A 240 -7.60 6.91 -14.13
C LEU A 240 -7.13 6.69 -12.70
N GLY A 241 -5.82 6.66 -12.49
CA GLY A 241 -5.28 6.44 -11.15
C GLY A 241 -3.78 6.54 -11.06
N LEU A 242 -3.29 6.59 -9.83
CA LEU A 242 -1.86 6.57 -9.51
C LEU A 242 -1.33 5.15 -9.39
N MET A 243 -0.03 5.02 -9.64
CA MET A 243 0.71 3.79 -9.45
C MET A 243 2.20 4.07 -9.27
N SER A 244 2.97 3.04 -8.90
CA SER A 244 4.43 3.11 -8.81
C SER A 244 5.05 2.27 -9.92
N VAL A 245 5.75 2.93 -10.85
CA VAL A 245 6.45 2.29 -11.97
C VAL A 245 7.93 2.64 -11.93
N ASP A 246 8.80 1.63 -11.90
CA ASP A 246 10.26 1.77 -11.82
C ASP A 246 10.75 2.76 -10.74
N SER A 247 10.20 2.66 -9.53
CA SER A 247 10.54 3.58 -8.43
C SER A 247 10.22 5.06 -8.70
N SER A 248 9.26 5.31 -9.58
CA SER A 248 8.69 6.63 -9.86
C SER A 248 7.16 6.57 -9.76
N ILE A 249 6.52 7.69 -9.43
CA ILE A 249 5.06 7.76 -9.48
C ILE A 249 4.63 7.89 -10.95
N ALA A 250 3.57 7.17 -11.30
CA ALA A 250 2.99 7.19 -12.62
C ALA A 250 1.46 7.37 -12.57
N ILE A 251 0.91 7.93 -13.64
CA ILE A 251 -0.52 8.03 -13.89
C ILE A 251 -0.87 7.11 -15.04
N LEU A 252 -1.91 6.29 -14.85
CA LEU A 252 -2.60 5.63 -15.96
C LEU A 252 -3.74 6.52 -16.42
N ASN A 253 -3.79 6.83 -17.71
CA ASN A 253 -4.86 7.64 -18.29
C ASN A 253 -5.44 6.96 -19.52
N LEU A 254 -6.73 7.14 -19.77
CA LEU A 254 -7.33 6.69 -21.03
C LEU A 254 -6.83 7.59 -22.17
N ASN A 255 -6.38 6.97 -23.26
CA ASN A 255 -6.00 7.69 -24.46
C ASN A 255 -7.28 8.01 -25.27
N PRO A 256 -7.62 9.30 -25.48
CA PRO A 256 -8.87 9.69 -26.13
C PRO A 256 -8.89 9.38 -27.64
N SER A 257 -7.73 9.17 -28.25
CA SER A 257 -7.60 8.94 -29.69
C SER A 257 -7.82 7.49 -30.11
N THR A 258 -7.85 6.54 -29.17
CA THR A 258 -7.92 5.11 -29.51
C THR A 258 -8.70 4.34 -28.45
N ILE A 259 -9.67 3.54 -28.90
CA ILE A 259 -10.52 2.72 -28.03
C ILE A 259 -9.67 1.74 -27.23
N PHE A 260 -9.90 1.66 -25.91
CA PHE A 260 -9.18 0.81 -24.95
C PHE A 260 -7.65 0.95 -24.98
N ALA A 261 -7.15 2.10 -25.43
CA ALA A 261 -5.74 2.45 -25.31
C ALA A 261 -5.53 3.28 -24.04
N TYR A 262 -4.45 3.00 -23.34
CA TYR A 262 -4.06 3.70 -22.12
C TYR A 262 -2.65 4.25 -22.27
N ASP A 263 -2.45 5.45 -21.75
CA ASP A 263 -1.14 6.08 -21.63
C ASP A 263 -0.65 5.96 -20.19
N ILE A 264 0.63 5.58 -20.03
CA ILE A 264 1.32 5.66 -18.74
C ILE A 264 2.22 6.89 -18.78
N TRP A 265 1.97 7.82 -17.87
CA TRP A 265 2.80 9.00 -17.65
C TRP A 265 3.63 8.80 -16.39
N VAL A 266 4.94 8.98 -16.46
CA VAL A 266 5.84 8.84 -15.30
C VAL A 266 6.37 10.21 -14.91
N MET A 267 6.35 10.49 -13.61
CA MET A 267 6.94 11.69 -13.05
C MET A 267 8.46 11.50 -12.96
N ILE A 268 9.21 12.28 -13.76
CA ILE A 268 10.68 12.24 -13.75
C ILE A 268 11.26 13.21 -12.72
N GLN A 269 10.55 14.29 -12.44
CA GLN A 269 10.81 15.29 -11.39
C GLN A 269 9.46 15.84 -10.92
N PRO A 270 9.33 16.40 -9.71
CA PRO A 270 8.08 17.00 -9.25
C PRO A 270 7.51 17.98 -10.30
N GLY A 271 6.30 17.68 -10.79
CA GLY A 271 5.59 18.47 -11.80
C GLY A 271 6.01 18.22 -13.26
N VAL A 272 7.06 17.43 -13.49
CA VAL A 272 7.57 17.12 -14.84
C VAL A 272 7.25 15.67 -15.21
N TRP A 273 6.42 15.51 -16.23
CA TRP A 273 5.88 14.21 -16.66
C TRP A 273 6.32 13.84 -18.06
N ASN A 274 6.72 12.58 -18.25
CA ASN A 274 6.99 12.01 -19.55
C ASN A 274 6.06 10.83 -19.81
N LYS A 275 5.52 10.74 -21.03
CA LYS A 275 4.81 9.55 -21.46
C LYS A 275 5.79 8.40 -21.64
N LEU A 276 5.59 7.32 -20.89
CA LEU A 276 6.41 6.12 -20.96
C LEU A 276 5.97 5.22 -22.12
N VAL A 277 4.69 4.89 -22.18
CA VAL A 277 4.13 3.96 -23.17
C VAL A 277 2.65 4.21 -23.39
N THR A 278 2.19 3.91 -24.60
CA THR A 278 0.78 3.73 -24.93
C THR A 278 0.55 2.25 -25.24
N PHE A 279 -0.45 1.64 -24.64
CA PHE A 279 -0.77 0.23 -24.90
C PHE A 279 -2.29 0.03 -24.96
N GLN A 280 -2.72 -0.94 -25.77
CA GLN A 280 -4.11 -1.36 -25.81
C GLN A 280 -4.33 -2.53 -24.87
N CYS A 281 -5.36 -2.46 -24.04
CA CYS A 281 -5.68 -3.54 -23.12
C CYS A 281 -7.19 -3.70 -22.95
N PHE A 282 -7.65 -4.93 -23.08
CA PHE A 282 -9.05 -5.33 -22.84
C PHE A 282 -9.23 -6.02 -21.49
N PHE A 283 -8.13 -6.14 -20.72
CA PHE A 283 -8.12 -6.76 -19.40
C PHE A 283 -8.12 -5.69 -18.32
N ARG A 284 -8.67 -6.04 -17.17
CA ARG A 284 -8.79 -5.10 -16.05
C ARG A 284 -7.47 -5.02 -15.30
N LEU A 285 -6.97 -3.80 -15.11
CA LEU A 285 -5.78 -3.58 -14.29
C LEU A 285 -6.18 -3.73 -12.82
N LYS A 286 -5.50 -4.62 -12.10
CA LYS A 286 -5.75 -4.87 -10.68
C LYS A 286 -4.64 -4.30 -9.81
N SER A 287 -3.41 -4.21 -10.31
CA SER A 287 -2.26 -3.71 -9.54
C SER A 287 -1.08 -3.39 -10.43
N CYS A 288 0.00 -2.91 -9.82
CA CYS A 288 1.31 -2.77 -10.46
C CYS A 288 2.42 -3.22 -9.50
N TYR A 289 3.55 -3.63 -10.05
CA TYR A 289 4.77 -3.87 -9.30
C TYR A 289 5.99 -3.63 -10.16
N HIS A 290 6.84 -2.70 -9.75
CA HIS A 290 8.08 -2.35 -10.45
C HIS A 290 7.81 -1.95 -11.90
N ASN A 291 8.12 -2.78 -12.90
CA ASN A 291 7.84 -2.52 -14.31
C ASN A 291 6.66 -3.34 -14.85
N SER A 292 5.98 -4.11 -14.00
CA SER A 292 4.92 -5.04 -14.37
C SER A 292 3.55 -4.52 -13.97
N LEU A 293 2.65 -4.38 -14.93
CA LEU A 293 1.22 -4.20 -14.70
C LEU A 293 0.56 -5.57 -14.48
N ILE A 294 -0.38 -5.65 -13.54
CA ILE A 294 -1.05 -6.91 -13.21
C ILE A 294 -2.51 -6.81 -13.62
N PHE A 295 -2.91 -7.70 -14.53
CA PHE A 295 -4.24 -7.74 -15.08
C PHE A 295 -4.99 -8.99 -14.67
N ALA A 296 -6.31 -8.87 -14.53
CA ALA A 296 -7.24 -9.99 -14.50
C ALA A 296 -7.77 -10.24 -15.91
N THR A 297 -7.59 -11.47 -16.41
CA THR A 297 -8.14 -11.89 -17.69
C THR A 297 -9.63 -12.17 -17.58
N LYS A 298 -10.30 -12.30 -18.74
CA LYS A 298 -11.69 -12.76 -18.79
C LYS A 298 -11.88 -14.13 -18.15
N ASP A 299 -10.87 -14.97 -18.04
CA ASP A 299 -10.96 -16.29 -17.39
C ASP A 299 -10.64 -16.25 -15.89
N SER A 300 -10.68 -15.05 -15.29
CA SER A 300 -10.38 -14.85 -13.87
C SER A 300 -8.93 -15.22 -13.50
N GLN A 301 -8.00 -15.17 -14.45
CA GLN A 301 -6.59 -15.47 -14.21
C GLN A 301 -5.77 -14.19 -14.08
N LEU A 302 -4.70 -14.23 -13.27
CA LEU A 302 -3.75 -13.15 -13.19
C LEU A 302 -2.62 -13.29 -14.22
N VAL A 303 -2.36 -12.20 -14.94
CA VAL A 303 -1.22 -12.05 -15.85
C VAL A 303 -0.45 -10.78 -15.51
N SER A 304 0.87 -10.84 -15.58
CA SER A 304 1.72 -9.65 -15.54
C SER A 304 2.16 -9.26 -16.95
N PHE A 305 2.21 -7.96 -17.22
CA PHE A 305 2.74 -7.38 -18.44
C PHE A 305 3.84 -6.39 -18.08
N ASP A 306 5.06 -6.67 -18.54
CA ASP A 306 6.21 -5.82 -18.31
C ASP A 306 6.27 -4.69 -19.35
N VAL A 307 6.10 -3.45 -18.91
CA VAL A 307 5.97 -2.27 -19.78
C VAL A 307 7.27 -1.88 -20.48
N ARG A 308 8.41 -2.45 -20.08
CA ARG A 308 9.72 -2.18 -20.70
C ARG A 308 10.09 -3.21 -21.74
N THR A 309 9.78 -4.47 -21.46
CA THR A 309 10.14 -5.60 -22.32
C THR A 309 9.00 -6.07 -23.21
N ASN A 310 7.78 -5.55 -22.99
CA ASN A 310 6.54 -5.99 -23.64
C ASN A 310 6.28 -7.50 -23.50
N LYS A 311 6.77 -8.10 -22.41
CA LYS A 311 6.58 -9.52 -22.12
C LYS A 311 5.43 -9.72 -21.17
N THR A 312 4.56 -10.66 -21.51
CA THR A 312 3.46 -11.12 -20.65
C THR A 312 3.84 -12.42 -19.97
N ARG A 313 3.47 -12.59 -18.70
CA ARG A 313 3.66 -13.84 -17.94
C ARG A 313 2.38 -14.18 -17.17
N HIS A 314 2.05 -15.47 -17.12
CA HIS A 314 0.98 -15.95 -16.23
C HIS A 314 1.49 -16.00 -14.79
N LEU A 315 0.65 -15.53 -13.85
CA LEU A 315 0.98 -15.52 -12.42
C LEU A 315 0.44 -16.74 -11.67
N GLY A 316 -0.24 -17.67 -12.38
CA GLY A 316 -0.64 -18.97 -11.83
C GLY A 316 -1.79 -18.94 -10.82
N PHE A 317 -2.47 -17.80 -10.66
CA PHE A 317 -3.62 -17.65 -9.78
C PHE A 317 -4.90 -17.44 -10.58
N GLN A 318 -5.97 -18.13 -10.18
CA GLN A 318 -7.29 -18.05 -10.79
C GLN A 318 -8.38 -18.04 -9.72
N HIS A 319 -9.26 -17.04 -9.75
CA HIS A 319 -10.36 -16.94 -8.78
C HIS A 319 -11.51 -16.09 -9.31
N ALA A 320 -12.75 -16.56 -9.19
CA ALA A 320 -13.93 -15.91 -9.78
C ALA A 320 -14.06 -14.43 -9.42
N ALA A 321 -13.78 -14.06 -8.15
CA ALA A 321 -13.83 -12.68 -7.66
C ALA A 321 -12.97 -11.67 -8.45
N LEU A 322 -11.94 -12.12 -9.16
CA LEU A 322 -11.12 -11.23 -10.00
C LEU A 322 -11.91 -10.56 -11.14
N ARG A 323 -13.11 -11.06 -11.47
CA ARG A 323 -14.05 -10.45 -12.42
C ARG A 323 -15.02 -9.44 -11.80
N LYS A 324 -15.01 -9.20 -10.49
CA LYS A 324 -15.88 -8.18 -9.88
C LYS A 324 -15.43 -6.76 -10.28
N ASP A 325 -16.39 -5.86 -10.46
CA ASP A 325 -16.19 -4.44 -10.81
C ASP A 325 -16.30 -3.57 -9.56
N ALA A 326 -15.31 -2.70 -9.33
CA ALA A 326 -15.19 -1.88 -8.13
C ALA A 326 -16.39 -0.95 -7.81
N GLU A 327 -17.30 -0.72 -8.76
CA GLU A 327 -18.43 0.20 -8.60
C GLU A 327 -19.78 -0.50 -8.37
N CYS A 328 -19.88 -1.82 -8.55
CA CYS A 328 -21.17 -2.52 -8.45
C CYS A 328 -21.13 -3.81 -7.63
N ASP A 329 -20.01 -4.55 -7.65
CA ASP A 329 -19.85 -5.82 -6.94
C ASP A 329 -18.53 -5.73 -6.16
N GLY A 330 -18.51 -6.05 -4.86
CA GLY A 330 -17.33 -5.88 -3.99
C GLY A 330 -15.97 -6.15 -4.66
N ASP A 331 -15.01 -5.24 -4.50
CA ASP A 331 -13.76 -5.29 -5.27
C ASP A 331 -12.81 -6.43 -4.82
N CYS A 332 -12.21 -7.11 -5.80
CA CYS A 332 -11.11 -8.04 -5.58
C CYS A 332 -9.78 -7.33 -5.90
N GLY A 333 -9.01 -7.04 -4.85
CA GLY A 333 -7.74 -6.33 -4.95
C GLY A 333 -6.52 -7.26 -5.00
N VAL A 334 -5.44 -6.77 -5.60
CA VAL A 334 -4.17 -7.48 -5.73
C VAL A 334 -3.04 -6.56 -5.28
N PHE A 335 -2.16 -7.06 -4.41
CA PHE A 335 -0.91 -6.42 -4.03
C PHE A 335 0.28 -7.32 -4.31
N CYS A 336 1.34 -6.76 -4.86
CA CYS A 336 2.66 -7.35 -4.79
C CYS A 336 3.40 -6.76 -3.60
N TYR A 337 3.93 -7.60 -2.72
CA TYR A 337 4.66 -7.15 -1.54
C TYR A 337 5.84 -8.06 -1.23
N LYS A 338 6.76 -7.56 -0.42
CA LYS A 338 7.83 -8.40 0.17
C LYS A 338 7.42 -8.78 1.58
N GLU A 339 7.51 -10.06 1.91
CA GLU A 339 7.36 -10.49 3.30
C GLU A 339 8.40 -9.82 4.19
N SER A 340 8.02 -9.55 5.44
CA SER A 340 8.83 -8.77 6.35
C SER A 340 8.79 -9.30 7.76
N LEU A 341 9.93 -9.17 8.46
CA LEU A 341 10.07 -9.43 9.89
C LEU A 341 9.83 -8.19 10.77
N VAL A 342 9.44 -7.05 10.17
CA VAL A 342 9.13 -5.84 10.91
C VAL A 342 8.01 -6.14 11.91
N LYS A 343 8.33 -5.88 13.19
CA LYS A 343 7.39 -6.02 14.29
C LYS A 343 6.47 -4.82 14.36
N ILE A 344 5.20 -5.09 14.62
CA ILE A 344 4.22 -4.04 14.88
C ILE A 344 3.74 -4.03 16.34
N GLU A 345 4.26 -4.93 17.18
CA GLU A 345 3.87 -5.10 18.58
C GLU A 345 3.94 -3.82 19.42
N ARG A 346 2.99 -3.71 20.35
CA ARG A 346 2.93 -2.70 21.40
C ARG A 346 4.07 -2.98 22.39
N ARG A 347 4.87 -1.97 22.73
CA ARG A 347 5.52 -1.97 24.06
C ARG A 347 4.40 -1.74 25.06
N ASP A 348 3.77 -2.80 25.53
CA ASP A 348 2.96 -2.69 26.73
C ASP A 348 3.91 -2.28 27.86
N TYR A 349 3.68 -1.11 28.45
CA TYR A 349 4.27 -0.70 29.73
C TYR A 349 3.74 -1.60 30.85
N LYS A 350 4.14 -2.88 30.84
CA LYS A 350 3.91 -3.82 31.93
C LYS A 350 5.20 -4.46 32.48
N ASP A 351 6.37 -4.12 31.94
CA ASP A 351 7.66 -4.60 32.45
C ASP A 351 8.44 -3.53 33.24
N LEU A 352 7.74 -2.60 33.90
CA LEU A 352 8.30 -1.75 34.95
C LEU A 352 7.44 -1.94 36.21
N ASP A 353 7.49 -3.15 36.76
CA ASP A 353 7.26 -3.42 38.19
C ASP A 353 7.63 -4.89 38.44
N HIS A 354 8.92 -5.14 38.65
CA HIS A 354 9.45 -6.17 39.55
C HIS A 354 10.86 -5.79 40.00
#